data_AF-A0A4S2E9N3-F1
#
_entry.id   AF-A0A4S2E9N3-F1
#
_cell.length_a   1.000
_cell.length_b   1.000
_cell.length_c   1.000
_cell.angle_alpha   90.00
_cell.angle_beta   90.00
_cell.angle_gamma   90.00
#
_symmetry.space_group_name_H-M   'P 1'
#
loop_
_entity.id
_entity.type
_entity.pdbx_description
1 polymer ?
#
loop_
_entity_poly.entity_id
_entity_poly.type
_entity_poly.pdbx_seq_one_letter_code
_entity_poly.pdbx_strand_id
1 'polypeptide(L)'
;SLEIFAIKHGLKSKTQLSDWIMQYNESNLKAYTPRKRDSKMSGRKTDFEERLTIIEELIKHDVNYNWAVEKYHISYQQVYGWYQKYRKSGNDPESLRDRRGKAKPEEKWTEVDRLKAENRLLRAQLEKQEMEIAFAKKLTEIRNRE
;
A
#
# COMPACT_ATOMS: atom_id res chain seq x y z
N SER A 1 -27.14 28.91 -29.66
CA SER A 1 -27.61 27.64 -30.22
C SER A 1 -26.74 26.49 -29.72
N LEU A 2 -27.31 25.32 -29.42
CA LEU A 2 -26.56 24.11 -29.01
C LEU A 2 -25.48 23.72 -30.03
N GLU A 3 -25.71 24.05 -31.29
CA GLU A 3 -24.78 23.81 -32.40
C GLU A 3 -23.48 24.62 -32.27
N ILE A 4 -23.59 25.90 -31.90
CA ILE A 4 -22.43 26.78 -31.67
C ILE A 4 -21.64 26.29 -30.45
N PHE A 5 -22.32 25.86 -29.39
CA PHE A 5 -21.67 25.32 -28.20
C PHE A 5 -20.93 24.02 -28.50
N ALA A 6 -21.57 23.10 -29.24
CA ALA A 6 -20.95 21.83 -29.63
C ALA A 6 -19.67 22.04 -30.44
N ILE A 7 -19.70 22.93 -31.44
CA ILE A 7 -18.53 23.28 -32.27
C ILE A 7 -17.42 23.91 -31.41
N LYS A 8 -17.78 24.88 -30.55
CA LYS A 8 -16.82 25.58 -29.67
C LYS A 8 -16.06 24.62 -28.75
N HIS A 9 -16.72 23.55 -28.30
CA HIS A 9 -16.17 22.59 -27.34
C HIS A 9 -15.70 21.28 -27.98
N GLY A 10 -15.58 21.22 -29.31
CA GLY A 10 -15.05 20.05 -30.02
C GLY A 10 -15.97 18.81 -29.95
N LEU A 11 -17.26 19.01 -29.69
CA LEU A 11 -18.25 17.93 -29.74
C LEU A 11 -18.61 17.61 -31.18
N LYS A 12 -18.85 16.33 -31.45
CA LYS A 12 -19.03 15.83 -32.82
C LYS A 12 -20.37 16.28 -33.43
N SER A 13 -21.38 16.55 -32.61
CA SER A 13 -22.68 17.03 -33.05
C SER A 13 -23.47 17.72 -31.95
N LYS A 14 -24.47 18.53 -32.34
CA LYS A 14 -25.45 19.08 -31.39
C LYS A 14 -26.29 17.98 -30.71
N THR A 15 -26.52 16.86 -31.41
CA THR A 15 -27.25 15.70 -30.88
C THR A 15 -26.51 15.08 -29.70
N GLN A 16 -25.18 14.92 -29.82
CA GLN A 16 -24.34 14.44 -28.71
C GLN A 16 -24.51 15.29 -27.45
N LEU A 17 -24.54 16.62 -27.60
CA LEU A 17 -24.76 17.54 -26.49
C LEU A 17 -26.19 17.45 -25.94
N SER A 18 -27.20 17.35 -26.81
CA SER A 18 -28.61 17.20 -26.42
C SER A 18 -28.85 15.93 -25.63
N ASP A 19 -28.28 14.81 -26.08
CA ASP A 19 -28.40 13.51 -25.42
C ASP A 19 -27.74 13.52 -24.03
N TRP A 20 -26.58 14.19 -23.90
CA TRP A 20 -25.91 14.35 -22.60
C TRP A 20 -26.74 15.20 -21.62
N ILE A 21 -27.34 16.29 -22.09
CA ILE A 21 -28.22 17.14 -21.27
C ILE A 21 -29.44 16.35 -20.80
N MET A 22 -30.06 15.58 -21.70
CA MET A 22 -31.21 14.73 -21.38
C MET A 22 -30.83 13.65 -20.36
N GLN A 23 -29.74 12.91 -20.57
CA GLN A 23 -29.27 11.88 -19.64
C GLN A 23 -28.90 12.44 -18.26
N TYR A 24 -28.33 13.64 -18.20
CA TYR A 24 -28.01 14.33 -16.95
C TYR A 24 -29.28 14.73 -16.19
N ASN A 25 -30.25 15.34 -16.89
CA ASN A 25 -31.50 15.81 -16.28
C ASN A 25 -32.43 14.65 -15.88
N GLU A 26 -32.43 13.55 -16.62
CA GLU A 26 -33.24 12.36 -16.33
C GLU A 26 -32.61 11.45 -15.25
N SER A 27 -31.49 11.87 -14.62
CA SER A 27 -30.79 11.08 -13.59
C SER A 27 -30.30 9.69 -14.07
N ASN A 28 -30.19 9.49 -15.39
CA ASN A 28 -29.81 8.21 -16.01
C ASN A 28 -28.28 8.00 -16.06
N LEU A 29 -27.49 9.01 -15.70
CA LEU A 29 -26.03 8.90 -15.59
C LEU A 29 -25.66 8.20 -14.27
N LYS A 30 -25.51 6.88 -14.32
CA LYS A 30 -24.72 6.19 -13.29
C LYS A 30 -23.28 6.66 -13.42
N ALA A 31 -22.74 7.26 -12.36
CA ALA A 31 -21.31 7.60 -12.32
C ALA A 31 -20.47 6.38 -12.72
N TYR A 32 -19.42 6.59 -13.51
CA TYR A 32 -18.48 5.52 -13.86
C TYR A 32 -17.98 4.86 -12.58
N THR A 33 -18.40 3.62 -12.36
CA THR A 33 -17.85 2.78 -11.30
C THR A 33 -16.78 1.93 -11.96
N PRO A 34 -15.48 2.14 -11.65
CA PRO A 34 -14.45 1.23 -12.11
C PRO A 34 -14.88 -0.18 -11.72
N ARG A 35 -15.02 -1.08 -12.70
CA ARG A 35 -15.36 -2.48 -12.48
C ARG A 35 -14.43 -2.97 -11.36
N LYS A 36 -14.99 -3.30 -10.19
CA LYS A 36 -14.21 -3.87 -9.08
C LYS A 36 -13.41 -5.01 -9.70
N ARG A 37 -12.07 -4.89 -9.71
CA ARG A 37 -11.25 -6.03 -10.10
C ARG A 37 -11.65 -7.15 -9.16
N ASP A 38 -12.08 -8.28 -9.70
CA ASP A 38 -12.41 -9.48 -8.94
C ASP A 38 -11.13 -10.00 -8.29
N SER A 39 -10.68 -9.33 -7.23
CA SER A 39 -9.61 -9.82 -6.37
C SER A 39 -10.19 -11.01 -5.64
N LYS A 40 -9.82 -12.21 -6.11
CA LYS A 40 -10.20 -13.50 -5.51
C LYS A 40 -9.82 -13.60 -4.02
N MET A 41 -8.85 -12.80 -3.60
CA MET A 41 -8.58 -12.52 -2.20
C MET A 41 -9.60 -11.47 -1.72
N SER A 42 -10.72 -11.95 -1.17
CA SER A 42 -11.58 -11.19 -0.28
C SER A 42 -10.70 -10.40 0.68
N GLY A 43 -10.85 -9.07 0.71
CA GLY A 43 -10.01 -8.18 1.50
C GLY A 43 -10.20 -8.44 2.99
N ARG A 44 -9.41 -9.37 3.55
CA ARG A 44 -9.24 -9.52 4.99
C ARG A 44 -8.94 -8.13 5.56
N LYS A 45 -9.74 -7.72 6.54
CA LYS A 45 -9.45 -6.49 7.28
C LYS A 45 -8.19 -6.74 8.08
N THR A 46 -7.18 -5.93 7.82
CA THR A 46 -5.93 -5.94 8.57
C THR A 46 -5.87 -4.71 9.46
N ASP A 47 -5.42 -4.88 10.69
CA ASP A 47 -5.16 -3.76 11.59
C ASP A 47 -3.76 -3.16 11.37
N PHE A 48 -3.53 -1.96 11.90
CA PHE A 48 -2.21 -1.31 11.87
C PHE A 48 -1.14 -2.16 12.57
N GLU A 49 -1.44 -2.69 13.76
CA GLU A 49 -0.49 -3.48 14.54
C GLU A 49 -0.14 -4.81 13.85
N GLU A 50 -1.12 -5.41 13.17
CA GLU A 50 -0.92 -6.57 12.32
C GLU A 50 0.00 -6.24 11.14
N ARG A 51 -0.24 -5.13 10.43
CA ARG A 51 0.65 -4.68 9.33
C ARG A 51 2.07 -4.41 9.83
N LEU A 52 2.22 -3.82 11.00
CA LEU A 52 3.53 -3.55 11.61
C LEU A 52 4.29 -4.86 11.86
N THR A 53 3.62 -5.83 12.48
CA THR A 53 4.19 -7.16 12.76
C THR A 53 4.58 -7.89 11.49
N ILE A 54 3.76 -7.80 10.43
CA ILE A 54 4.06 -8.41 9.14
C ILE A 54 5.30 -7.77 8.50
N ILE A 55 5.44 -6.44 8.56
CA ILE A 55 6.61 -5.76 8.02
C ILE A 55 7.87 -6.08 8.83
N GLU A 56 7.77 -6.15 10.16
CA GLU A 56 8.88 -6.57 11.03
C GLU A 56 9.40 -7.95 10.65
N GLU A 57 8.51 -8.92 10.58
CA GLU A 57 8.85 -10.31 10.24
C GLU A 57 9.34 -10.44 8.79
N LEU A 58 8.74 -9.67 7.86
CA LEU A 58 9.20 -9.62 6.48
C LEU A 58 10.66 -9.14 6.40
N ILE A 59 11.08 -8.16 7.20
CA ILE A 59 12.47 -7.69 7.25
C ILE A 59 13.41 -8.80 7.77
N LYS A 60 13.01 -9.51 8.84
CA LYS A 60 13.78 -10.64 9.40
C LYS A 60 13.96 -11.76 8.39
N HIS A 61 12.97 -12.00 7.54
CA HIS A 61 13.00 -13.03 6.50
C HIS A 61 13.49 -12.51 5.15
N ASP A 62 14.43 -11.57 5.15
CA ASP A 62 15.09 -11.03 3.95
C ASP A 62 14.11 -10.51 2.88
N VAL A 63 13.03 -9.88 3.33
CA VAL A 63 11.98 -9.31 2.48
C VAL A 63 11.34 -10.36 1.57
N ASN A 64 11.20 -11.59 2.07
CA ASN A 64 10.54 -12.67 1.35
C ASN A 64 9.01 -12.51 1.35
N TYR A 65 8.49 -11.88 0.30
CA TYR A 65 7.05 -11.63 0.15
C TYR A 65 6.22 -12.91 0.03
N ASN A 66 6.74 -13.97 -0.60
CA ASN A 66 6.02 -15.24 -0.75
C ASN A 66 5.78 -15.90 0.61
N TRP A 67 6.80 -15.91 1.46
CA TRP A 67 6.69 -16.37 2.84
C TRP A 67 5.62 -15.59 3.63
N ALA A 68 5.57 -14.27 3.48
CA ALA A 68 4.57 -13.45 4.17
C ALA A 68 3.15 -13.73 3.66
N VAL A 69 2.98 -13.96 2.35
CA VAL A 69 1.69 -14.33 1.74
C VAL A 69 1.20 -15.67 2.29
N GLU A 70 2.08 -16.66 2.39
CA GLU A 70 1.75 -17.99 2.92
C GLU A 70 1.44 -17.94 4.43
N LYS A 71 2.29 -17.27 5.23
CA LYS A 71 2.16 -17.22 6.69
C LYS A 71 0.94 -16.43 7.16
N TYR A 72 0.64 -15.30 6.53
CA TYR A 72 -0.42 -14.38 6.98
C TYR A 72 -1.70 -14.44 6.13
N HIS A 73 -1.71 -15.24 5.05
CA HIS A 73 -2.84 -15.39 4.13
C HIS A 73 -3.34 -14.06 3.56
N ILE A 74 -2.41 -13.18 3.19
CA ILE A 74 -2.68 -11.86 2.61
C ILE A 74 -2.17 -11.79 1.18
N SER A 75 -2.70 -10.84 0.40
CA SER A 75 -2.26 -10.69 -0.98
C SER A 75 -0.81 -10.18 -1.05
N TYR A 76 -0.04 -10.76 -1.98
CA TYR A 76 1.30 -10.28 -2.33
C TYR A 76 1.30 -8.76 -2.57
N GLN A 77 0.32 -8.26 -3.32
CA GLN A 77 0.21 -6.84 -3.66
C GLN A 77 -0.02 -5.96 -2.43
N GLN A 78 -0.68 -6.47 -1.39
CA GLN A 78 -0.87 -5.75 -0.14
C GLN A 78 0.46 -5.63 0.61
N VAL A 79 1.16 -6.75 0.84
CA VAL A 79 2.48 -6.76 1.54
C VAL A 79 3.48 -5.88 0.80
N TYR A 80 3.58 -6.06 -0.51
CA TYR A 80 4.47 -5.27 -1.35
C TYR A 80 4.15 -3.79 -1.24
N GLY A 81 2.87 -3.40 -1.37
CA GLY A 81 2.45 -2.01 -1.25
C GLY A 81 2.75 -1.39 0.12
N TRP A 82 2.55 -2.15 1.21
CA TRP A 82 2.89 -1.72 2.56
C TRP A 82 4.38 -1.51 2.75
N TYR A 83 5.20 -2.50 2.37
CA TYR A 83 6.65 -2.42 2.50
C TYR A 83 7.24 -1.28 1.66
N GLN A 84 6.76 -1.08 0.44
CA GLN A 84 7.19 0.03 -0.41
C GLN A 84 6.82 1.39 0.20
N LYS A 85 5.63 1.51 0.80
CA LYS A 85 5.19 2.74 1.46
C LYS A 85 6.08 3.05 2.67
N TYR A 86 6.33 2.04 3.50
CA TYR A 86 7.24 2.10 4.64
C TYR A 86 8.66 2.55 4.24
N ARG A 87 9.22 1.95 3.19
CA ARG A 87 10.56 2.31 2.71
C ARG A 87 10.60 3.75 2.17
N LYS A 88 9.58 4.17 1.40
CA LYS A 88 9.51 5.51 0.80
C LYS A 88 9.30 6.62 1.83
N SER A 89 8.71 6.32 2.98
CA SER A 89 8.59 7.25 4.10
C SER A 89 9.83 7.30 5.00
N GLY A 90 10.97 6.74 4.56
CA GLY A 90 12.18 6.70 5.37
C GLY A 90 12.06 5.74 6.56
N ASN A 91 11.37 4.61 6.38
CA ASN A 91 11.16 3.59 7.41
C ASN A 91 10.27 4.07 8.58
N ASP A 92 9.41 5.05 8.35
CA ASP A 92 8.38 5.49 9.31
C ASP A 92 7.23 4.46 9.43
N PRO A 93 7.00 3.86 10.62
CA PRO A 93 5.88 2.96 10.87
C PRO A 93 4.51 3.58 10.63
N GLU A 94 4.31 4.87 10.92
CA GLU A 94 3.01 5.57 10.80
C GLU A 94 2.51 5.59 9.35
N SER A 95 3.43 5.44 8.39
CA SER A 95 3.11 5.27 6.98
C SER A 95 2.19 4.07 6.69
N LEU A 96 2.19 3.03 7.53
CA LEU A 96 1.37 1.82 7.35
C LEU A 96 -0.11 2.02 7.72
N ARG A 97 -0.45 3.16 8.35
CA ARG A 97 -1.81 3.47 8.80
C ARG A 97 -2.74 3.70 7.61
N ASP A 98 -3.91 3.06 7.64
CA ASP A 98 -4.94 3.26 6.62
C ASP A 98 -5.66 4.59 6.86
N ARG A 99 -5.60 5.50 5.89
CA ARG A 99 -6.27 6.82 5.95
C ARG A 99 -7.40 6.94 4.93
N ARG A 100 -7.80 5.85 4.26
CA ARG A 100 -8.84 5.90 3.23
C ARG A 100 -10.23 6.11 3.87
N GLY A 101 -10.91 7.18 3.45
CA GLY A 101 -12.34 7.40 3.70
C GLY A 101 -12.74 7.78 5.14
N LYS A 102 -11.79 8.07 6.04
CA LYS A 102 -12.10 8.57 7.39
C LYS A 102 -11.20 9.74 7.76
N ALA A 103 -11.76 10.94 7.70
CA ALA A 103 -11.43 12.01 8.63
C ALA A 103 -12.17 11.69 9.94
N LYS A 104 -11.57 10.92 10.85
CA LYS A 104 -12.02 10.82 12.24
C LYS A 104 -10.89 11.27 13.16
N PRO A 105 -11.20 11.94 14.28
CA PRO A 105 -10.21 12.58 15.12
C PRO A 105 -9.31 11.54 15.75
N GLU A 106 -8.06 11.93 15.91
CA GLU A 106 -6.96 11.07 16.30
C GLU A 106 -7.13 10.63 17.77
N GLU A 107 -7.50 9.37 17.99
CA GLU A 107 -6.74 8.60 18.98
C GLU A 107 -5.33 8.47 18.38
N LYS A 108 -4.58 9.54 18.57
CA LYS A 108 -3.18 9.67 18.20
C LYS A 108 -2.47 8.66 19.08
N TRP A 109 -1.76 7.73 18.45
CA TRP A 109 -0.74 6.96 19.14
C TRP A 109 0.08 7.90 20.00
N THR A 110 0.30 7.51 21.26
CA THR A 110 1.17 8.30 22.11
C THR A 110 2.58 8.24 21.54
N GLU A 111 3.40 9.23 21.86
CA GLU A 111 4.81 9.23 21.43
C GLU A 111 5.52 7.93 21.84
N VAL A 112 5.13 7.37 22.98
CA VAL A 112 5.65 6.08 23.48
C VAL A 112 5.29 4.92 22.54
N ASP A 113 4.07 4.87 22.02
CA ASP A 113 3.65 3.80 21.10
C ASP A 113 4.43 3.88 19.80
N ARG A 114 4.61 5.10 19.26
CA ARG A 114 5.41 5.35 18.06
C ARG A 114 6.86 4.90 18.23
N LEU A 115 7.49 5.33 19.32
CA LEU A 115 8.87 4.96 19.63
C LEU A 115 9.02 3.45 19.81
N LYS A 116 8.04 2.75 20.39
CA LYS A 116 8.05 1.29 20.49
C LYS A 116 7.98 0.61 19.12
N ALA A 117 7.12 1.09 18.22
CA ALA A 117 7.03 0.55 16.86
C ALA A 117 8.31 0.77 16.06
N GLU A 118 8.88 1.97 16.13
CA GLU A 118 10.16 2.29 15.49
C GLU A 118 11.28 1.41 16.05
N ASN A 119 11.37 1.28 17.37
CA ASN A 119 12.39 0.46 18.03
C ASN A 119 12.30 -1.01 17.62
N ARG A 120 11.08 -1.57 17.49
CA ARG A 120 10.88 -2.95 16.99
C ARG A 120 11.43 -3.13 15.58
N LEU A 121 11.12 -2.23 14.65
CA LEU A 121 11.58 -2.34 13.28
C LEU A 121 13.09 -2.10 13.15
N LEU A 122 13.65 -1.15 13.91
CA LEU A 122 15.09 -0.91 13.96
C LEU A 122 15.85 -2.13 14.49
N ARG A 123 15.33 -2.80 15.53
CA ARG A 123 15.92 -4.05 16.04
C ARG A 123 15.93 -5.15 14.98
N ALA A 124 14.82 -5.32 14.24
CA ALA A 124 14.75 -6.30 13.16
C ALA A 124 15.77 -6.00 12.03
N GLN A 125 15.96 -4.72 11.69
CA GLN A 125 16.98 -4.31 10.72
C GLN A 125 18.40 -4.58 11.22
N LEU A 126 18.66 -4.26 12.49
CA LEU A 126 19.97 -4.45 13.12
C LEU A 126 20.34 -5.93 13.21
N GLU A 127 19.41 -6.78 13.65
CA GLU A 127 19.57 -8.24 13.68
C GLU A 127 19.90 -8.79 12.29
N LYS A 128 19.21 -8.30 11.25
CA LYS A 128 19.50 -8.66 9.87
C LYS A 128 20.93 -8.28 9.46
N GLN A 129 21.35 -7.05 9.74
CA GLN A 129 22.69 -6.56 9.41
C GLN A 129 23.78 -7.35 10.15
N GLU A 130 23.56 -7.68 11.42
CA GLU A 130 24.49 -8.51 12.20
C GLU A 130 24.67 -9.89 11.59
N MET A 131 23.59 -10.53 11.13
CA MET A 131 23.64 -11.81 10.42
C MET A 131 24.40 -11.70 9.09
N GLU A 132 24.14 -10.66 8.30
CA GLU A 132 24.86 -10.40 7.04
C GLU A 132 26.38 -10.23 7.28
N ILE A 133 26.77 -9.47 8.31
CA ILE A 133 28.17 -9.28 8.71
C ILE A 133 28.80 -10.59 9.17
N ALA A 134 28.11 -11.37 10.01
CA ALA A 134 28.60 -12.65 10.51
C ALA A 134 28.83 -13.65 9.37
N PHE A 135 27.89 -13.71 8.43
CA PHE A 135 28.02 -14.55 7.23
C PHE A 135 29.22 -14.14 6.37
N ALA A 136 29.41 -12.84 6.12
CA ALA A 136 30.54 -12.34 5.36
C ALA A 136 31.90 -12.69 6.02
N LYS A 137 32.00 -12.52 7.34
CA LYS A 137 33.19 -12.97 8.11
C LYS A 137 33.44 -14.46 7.91
N LYS A 138 32.39 -15.28 7.97
CA LYS A 138 32.54 -16.73 7.81
C LYS A 138 33.07 -17.12 6.44
N LEU A 139 32.61 -16.46 5.37
CA LEU A 139 33.12 -16.68 4.01
C LEU A 139 34.60 -16.32 3.90
N THR A 140 35.04 -15.21 4.51
CA THR A 140 36.45 -14.83 4.50
C THR A 140 37.34 -15.82 5.24
N GLU A 141 36.88 -16.37 6.37
CA GLU A 141 37.62 -17.40 7.09
C GLU A 141 37.82 -18.67 6.26
N ILE A 142 36.78 -19.11 5.53
CA ILE A 142 36.86 -20.31 4.67
C ILE A 142 37.87 -20.05 3.55
N ARG A 143 37.78 -18.92 2.86
CA ARG A 143 38.71 -18.56 1.78
C ARG A 143 40.16 -18.45 2.24
N ASN A 144 40.41 -18.02 3.48
CA ASN A 144 41.77 -17.88 4.01
C ASN A 144 42.35 -19.22 4.53
N ARG A 145 41.54 -20.28 4.60
CA ARG A 145 41.97 -21.65 4.97
C ARG A 145 42.29 -22.51 3.75
N GLU A 146 41.82 -22.12 2.57
CA GLU A 146 42.19 -22.66 1.26
C GLU A 146 43.48 -21.99 0.75
#